data_AF-A0A022RQL4-F1
#
_entry.id   AF-A0A022RQL4-F1
#
_cell.length_a   1.000
_cell.length_b   1.000
_cell.length_c   1.000
_cell.angle_alpha   90.00
_cell.angle_beta   90.00
_cell.angle_gamma   90.00
#
_symmetry.space_group_name_H-M   'P 1'
#
loop_
_entity.id
_entity.type
_entity.pdbx_description
1 polymer ?
#
loop_
_entity_poly.entity_id
_entity_poly.type
_entity_poly.pdbx_seq_one_letter_code
_entity_poly.pdbx_strand_id
1 'polypeptide(L)'
;MITSSNIISCNFSLPLKPRFSLSTSSIPPPKSLIPPPLNSIFRPKPSKTSSFLIKQNKVHLQLRRSSLNTEKTPQNPPVISSTSEEKELLGDGGGSGGGGGGEERDWTTSFLLFAFWAGLMYYVFFLAPNQTPTTDMYFLKKLLNLKGDDGFVMNQVLVSEWYIMGLWPLVYSMLLIPTARSSKSKIPVWPFVVLSCFGGAYALIPYFILWNPPAPPVEESELRKWPLNFLESKLTAGVTMAVGLAIVVYAFSSGGDVWKEFYQYFQGSKFIHVMSIDFSLLSTFAPFWVYNDMTARGGKSSWLLPLSVIPLVGPALYLLLRPSLSVAPTTPKPTSDEK
;
A
#
# COMPACT_ATOMS: atom_id res chain seq x y z
N MET A 1 -48.54 5.26 -49.86
CA MET A 1 -47.35 5.39 -50.72
C MET A 1 -46.23 4.57 -50.10
N ILE A 2 -45.50 3.80 -50.90
CA ILE A 2 -44.44 2.85 -50.51
C ILE A 2 -43.29 2.99 -51.55
N THR A 3 -42.12 2.40 -51.28
CA THR A 3 -40.90 2.35 -52.12
C THR A 3 -40.11 3.68 -52.18
N SER A 4 -38.77 3.72 -52.21
CA SER A 4 -37.77 2.63 -52.30
C SER A 4 -36.57 2.85 -51.37
N SER A 5 -35.93 1.77 -50.93
CA SER A 5 -34.60 1.80 -50.29
C SER A 5 -33.50 1.73 -51.36
N ASN A 6 -32.39 2.43 -51.15
CA ASN A 6 -31.20 2.33 -52.01
C ASN A 6 -30.18 1.34 -51.43
N ILE A 7 -29.73 0.40 -52.26
CA ILE A 7 -28.61 -0.51 -51.98
C ILE A 7 -27.49 -0.16 -52.95
N ILE A 8 -26.30 0.15 -52.43
CA ILE A 8 -25.10 0.41 -53.23
C ILE A 8 -24.23 -0.85 -53.18
N SER A 9 -24.03 -1.51 -54.33
CA SER A 9 -23.06 -2.60 -54.48
C SER A 9 -21.92 -2.18 -55.40
N CYS A 10 -20.69 -2.45 -54.97
CA CYS A 10 -19.49 -2.16 -55.75
C CYS A 10 -18.71 -3.46 -56.00
N ASN A 11 -18.85 -4.02 -57.21
CA ASN A 11 -17.95 -5.05 -57.71
C ASN A 11 -16.70 -4.38 -58.29
N PHE A 12 -15.50 -4.85 -57.92
CA PHE A 12 -14.28 -4.64 -58.72
C PHE A 12 -13.35 -5.85 -58.63
N SER A 13 -12.64 -6.13 -59.72
CA SER A 13 -12.04 -7.44 -60.03
C SER A 13 -10.56 -7.56 -59.64
N LEU A 14 -10.10 -8.80 -59.41
CA LEU A 14 -8.67 -9.12 -59.25
C LEU A 14 -7.89 -9.00 -60.59
N PRO A 15 -6.65 -8.51 -60.57
CA PRO A 15 -5.66 -8.72 -61.63
C PRO A 15 -4.74 -9.93 -61.38
N LEU A 16 -3.95 -10.27 -62.41
CA LEU A 16 -3.25 -11.54 -62.60
C LEU A 16 -1.96 -11.77 -61.77
N LYS A 17 -1.54 -13.05 -61.71
CA LYS A 17 -0.23 -13.49 -61.21
C LYS A 17 0.92 -13.10 -62.17
N PRO A 18 2.11 -12.73 -61.66
CA PRO A 18 3.38 -13.05 -62.32
C PRO A 18 3.86 -14.46 -61.92
N ARG A 19 4.60 -15.14 -62.81
CA ARG A 19 5.17 -16.48 -62.58
C ARG A 19 6.64 -16.45 -62.97
N PHE A 20 7.55 -16.48 -61.99
CA PHE A 20 8.99 -16.61 -62.22
C PHE A 20 9.61 -17.73 -61.38
N SER A 21 10.80 -18.16 -61.78
CA SER A 21 11.34 -19.50 -61.54
C SER A 21 12.10 -19.67 -60.22
N LEU A 22 12.21 -20.93 -59.78
CA LEU A 22 13.11 -21.35 -58.70
C LEU A 22 14.56 -20.92 -58.99
N SER A 23 15.25 -20.51 -57.95
CA SER A 23 16.70 -20.73 -57.80
C SER A 23 16.93 -21.37 -56.43
N THR A 24 17.33 -22.64 -56.42
CA THR A 24 17.44 -23.43 -55.19
C THR A 24 18.85 -23.33 -54.61
N SER A 25 19.08 -22.34 -53.75
CA SER A 25 20.31 -22.25 -52.96
C SER A 25 20.17 -23.09 -51.69
N SER A 26 20.91 -24.20 -51.61
CA SER A 26 20.84 -25.16 -50.51
C SER A 26 21.67 -24.71 -49.30
N ILE A 27 21.04 -24.05 -48.33
CA ILE A 27 21.64 -23.80 -47.01
C ILE A 27 21.50 -25.07 -46.16
N PRO A 28 22.60 -25.66 -45.65
CA PRO A 28 22.52 -26.86 -44.80
C PRO A 28 21.96 -26.51 -43.40
N PRO A 29 21.17 -27.40 -42.78
CA PRO A 29 20.63 -27.15 -41.44
C PRO A 29 21.73 -27.19 -40.36
N PRO A 30 21.61 -26.40 -39.28
CA PRO A 30 22.53 -26.46 -38.15
C PRO A 30 22.44 -27.83 -37.46
N LYS A 31 23.61 -28.37 -37.09
CA LYS A 31 23.73 -29.71 -36.49
C LYS A 31 23.08 -29.76 -35.11
N SER A 32 22.21 -30.74 -34.88
CA SER A 32 21.61 -31.01 -33.58
C SER A 32 22.68 -31.49 -32.58
N LEU A 33 22.94 -30.68 -31.55
CA LEU A 33 23.77 -31.09 -30.42
C LEU A 33 22.96 -31.97 -29.47
N ILE A 34 23.25 -33.27 -29.50
CA ILE A 34 22.69 -34.26 -28.57
C ILE A 34 23.41 -34.10 -27.22
N PRO A 35 22.71 -33.80 -26.09
CA PRO A 35 23.33 -33.81 -24.78
C PRO A 35 23.59 -35.25 -24.31
N PRO A 36 24.73 -35.55 -23.66
CA PRO A 36 25.01 -36.86 -23.10
C PRO A 36 24.14 -37.14 -21.84
N PRO A 37 23.80 -38.41 -21.55
CA PRO A 37 23.04 -38.75 -20.36
C PRO A 37 23.92 -38.67 -19.10
N LEU A 38 23.56 -37.79 -18.15
CA LEU A 38 24.15 -37.79 -16.81
C LEU A 38 23.34 -38.70 -15.89
N ASN A 39 23.89 -39.86 -15.55
CA ASN A 39 23.27 -40.78 -14.61
C ASN A 39 23.22 -40.20 -13.18
N SER A 40 22.28 -40.70 -12.39
CA SER A 40 22.06 -40.25 -11.01
C SER A 40 23.22 -40.59 -10.07
N ILE A 41 23.44 -39.72 -9.08
CA ILE A 41 23.44 -40.04 -7.64
C ILE A 41 23.69 -38.73 -6.87
N PHE A 42 22.70 -38.25 -6.11
CA PHE A 42 22.88 -37.85 -4.71
C PHE A 42 21.51 -37.70 -4.03
N ARG A 43 21.37 -38.21 -2.80
CA ARG A 43 20.10 -38.25 -2.06
C ARG A 43 20.31 -37.87 -0.59
N PRO A 44 19.93 -36.66 -0.16
CA PRO A 44 19.78 -36.35 1.25
C PRO A 44 18.69 -37.22 1.89
N LYS A 45 18.94 -37.79 3.07
CA LYS A 45 17.90 -38.44 3.88
C LYS A 45 17.05 -37.39 4.61
N PRO A 46 15.77 -37.68 4.93
CA PRO A 46 14.97 -36.80 5.78
C PRO A 46 15.47 -36.85 7.23
N SER A 47 15.69 -35.69 7.84
CA SER A 47 15.87 -35.57 9.28
C SER A 47 14.51 -35.59 10.00
N LYS A 48 14.45 -36.27 11.15
CA LYS A 48 13.24 -36.37 11.98
C LYS A 48 13.25 -35.32 13.11
N THR A 49 12.04 -34.96 13.55
CA THR A 49 11.68 -34.54 14.92
C THR A 49 12.47 -33.41 15.60
N SER A 50 11.77 -32.29 15.83
CA SER A 50 11.40 -31.94 17.21
C SER A 50 10.09 -31.15 17.23
N SER A 51 9.10 -31.65 17.99
CA SER A 51 7.82 -30.96 18.22
C SER A 51 7.85 -30.30 19.59
N PHE A 52 8.14 -28.99 19.64
CA PHE A 52 8.20 -28.26 20.90
C PHE A 52 6.78 -27.98 21.45
N LEU A 53 6.46 -28.66 22.54
CA LEU A 53 5.26 -28.45 23.36
C LEU A 53 5.25 -27.04 23.96
N ILE A 54 4.32 -26.19 23.51
CA ILE A 54 4.04 -24.90 24.16
C ILE A 54 3.27 -25.18 25.46
N LYS A 55 4.00 -25.23 26.58
CA LYS A 55 3.44 -25.41 27.92
C LYS A 55 2.72 -24.13 28.36
N GLN A 56 1.38 -24.18 28.45
CA GLN A 56 0.60 -23.06 28.99
C GLN A 56 0.86 -22.87 30.49
N ASN A 57 1.60 -21.81 30.85
CA ASN A 57 1.65 -21.34 32.24
C ASN A 57 0.49 -20.37 32.51
N LYS A 58 -0.55 -20.87 33.16
CA LYS A 58 -1.74 -20.11 33.57
C LYS A 58 -1.43 -19.25 34.82
N VAL A 59 -0.88 -18.05 34.62
CA VAL A 59 -0.61 -17.11 35.73
C VAL A 59 -1.90 -16.40 36.14
N HIS A 60 -2.35 -16.69 37.36
CA HIS A 60 -3.50 -16.02 37.98
C HIS A 60 -3.02 -14.79 38.76
N LEU A 61 -3.44 -13.59 38.37
CA LEU A 61 -3.23 -12.36 39.16
C LEU A 61 -4.56 -11.92 39.76
N GLN A 62 -4.64 -11.94 41.09
CA GLN A 62 -5.78 -11.37 41.82
C GLN A 62 -5.59 -9.86 41.96
N LEU A 63 -6.59 -9.07 41.55
CA LEU A 63 -6.58 -7.63 41.78
C LEU A 63 -7.10 -7.33 43.19
N ARG A 64 -6.19 -6.96 44.10
CA ARG A 64 -6.56 -6.57 45.48
C ARG A 64 -7.19 -5.19 45.48
N ARG A 65 -8.50 -5.13 45.74
CA ARG A 65 -9.28 -3.88 45.83
C ARG A 65 -9.06 -3.23 47.19
N SER A 66 -8.55 -2.01 47.23
CA SER A 66 -8.45 -1.18 48.43
C SER A 66 -9.24 0.12 48.24
N SER A 67 -10.20 0.37 49.13
CA SER A 67 -10.98 1.62 49.19
C SER A 67 -10.48 2.50 50.32
N LEU A 68 -10.49 3.82 50.13
CA LEU A 68 -10.47 4.81 51.20
C LEU A 68 -11.53 5.88 50.92
N ASN A 69 -12.31 6.20 51.95
CA ASN A 69 -13.33 7.25 51.97
C ASN A 69 -12.79 8.49 52.74
N THR A 70 -13.68 9.42 53.10
CA THR A 70 -13.50 10.45 54.15
C THR A 70 -12.76 11.73 53.66
N GLU A 71 -13.26 12.98 53.80
CA GLU A 71 -14.53 13.50 54.37
C GLU A 71 -15.01 14.80 53.67
N LYS A 72 -15.82 15.67 54.33
CA LYS A 72 -16.54 16.81 53.72
C LYS A 72 -16.63 18.06 54.63
N THR A 73 -16.46 19.26 54.04
CA THR A 73 -17.25 20.50 54.34
C THR A 73 -16.92 21.25 55.69
N PRO A 74 -17.16 22.58 55.89
CA PRO A 74 -16.81 23.80 55.11
C PRO A 74 -16.28 25.01 55.98
N GLN A 75 -15.98 26.20 55.38
CA GLN A 75 -16.37 27.60 55.77
C GLN A 75 -15.46 28.71 55.14
N ASN A 76 -15.84 29.99 55.21
CA ASN A 76 -15.34 31.17 54.43
C ASN A 76 -15.05 32.43 55.31
N PRO A 77 -14.72 33.64 54.76
CA PRO A 77 -13.57 34.02 53.90
C PRO A 77 -12.58 34.96 54.67
N PRO A 78 -12.61 36.33 54.72
CA PRO A 78 -13.11 37.45 53.87
C PRO A 78 -12.02 38.56 53.52
N VAL A 79 -12.45 39.74 53.02
CA VAL A 79 -11.81 41.11 53.09
C VAL A 79 -10.83 41.62 51.97
N ILE A 80 -11.38 42.42 51.02
CA ILE A 80 -11.00 43.83 50.57
C ILE A 80 -9.54 44.11 50.08
N SER A 81 -9.21 44.90 49.03
CA SER A 81 -9.88 45.80 48.02
C SER A 81 -9.18 45.65 46.62
N SER A 82 -9.42 46.40 45.51
CA SER A 82 -10.20 47.63 45.19
C SER A 82 -10.45 47.75 43.66
N THR A 83 -11.59 48.36 43.28
CA THR A 83 -11.88 49.31 42.14
C THR A 83 -10.98 49.39 40.87
N SER A 84 -11.47 49.59 39.63
CA SER A 84 -12.80 50.05 39.14
C SER A 84 -13.16 49.55 37.72
N GLU A 85 -14.48 49.54 37.42
CA GLU A 85 -15.19 50.07 36.23
C GLU A 85 -14.37 50.61 35.02
N GLU A 86 -14.76 50.45 33.74
CA GLU A 86 -15.96 49.89 33.07
C GLU A 86 -15.55 48.91 31.90
N LYS A 87 -16.38 48.39 30.98
CA LYS A 87 -17.82 48.51 30.62
C LYS A 87 -18.30 47.23 29.88
N GLU A 88 -19.61 47.10 29.65
CA GLU A 88 -20.21 45.97 28.92
C GLU A 88 -20.33 46.16 27.40
N LEU A 89 -20.25 45.05 26.65
CA LEU A 89 -21.11 44.83 25.48
C LEU A 89 -21.44 43.32 25.41
N LEU A 90 -22.73 42.99 25.32
CA LEU A 90 -23.25 41.65 25.55
C LEU A 90 -22.90 40.64 24.43
N GLY A 91 -22.54 39.43 24.86
CA GLY A 91 -22.29 38.27 24.00
C GLY A 91 -22.43 36.98 24.82
N ASP A 92 -23.66 36.62 25.17
CA ASP A 92 -23.95 35.38 25.90
C ASP A 92 -23.57 34.14 25.07
N GLY A 93 -23.07 33.11 25.74
CA GLY A 93 -22.33 32.01 25.15
C GLY A 93 -21.59 31.20 26.21
N GLY A 94 -22.35 30.60 27.12
CA GLY A 94 -21.85 29.95 28.34
C GLY A 94 -20.64 29.03 28.14
N GLY A 95 -19.62 29.23 28.98
CA GLY A 95 -18.36 28.49 28.90
C GLY A 95 -18.52 27.01 29.19
N SER A 96 -18.32 26.17 28.17
CA SER A 96 -18.20 24.72 28.32
C SER A 96 -16.74 24.32 28.54
N GLY A 97 -16.37 24.05 29.80
CA GLY A 97 -15.12 23.40 30.15
C GLY A 97 -15.14 21.92 29.77
N GLY A 98 -15.04 21.63 28.47
CA GLY A 98 -15.16 20.30 27.86
C GLY A 98 -14.02 19.32 28.17
N GLY A 99 -13.79 19.02 29.44
CA GLY A 99 -12.85 18.00 29.89
C GLY A 99 -13.44 16.58 29.84
N GLY A 100 -13.28 15.89 28.71
CA GLY A 100 -13.67 14.48 28.54
C GLY A 100 -14.13 14.15 27.12
N GLY A 101 -13.91 12.92 26.65
CA GLY A 101 -14.38 12.45 25.33
C GLY A 101 -13.35 11.71 24.44
N GLY A 102 -12.27 11.18 24.99
CA GLY A 102 -11.14 10.59 24.24
C GLY A 102 -11.39 9.26 23.50
N GLU A 103 -12.63 8.90 23.20
CA GLU A 103 -13.02 7.58 22.62
C GLU A 103 -13.99 7.67 21.42
N GLU A 104 -14.64 8.82 21.17
CA GLU A 104 -15.79 8.88 20.25
C GLU A 104 -15.41 8.89 18.76
N ARG A 105 -14.16 9.25 18.42
CA ARG A 105 -13.70 9.39 17.02
C ARG A 105 -13.34 8.07 16.33
N ASP A 106 -13.04 7.02 17.11
CA ASP A 106 -12.38 5.82 16.58
C ASP A 106 -13.39 4.85 15.91
N TRP A 107 -14.60 4.72 16.47
CA TRP A 107 -15.61 3.76 15.98
C TRP A 107 -16.30 4.20 14.68
N THR A 108 -16.65 5.49 14.56
CA THR A 108 -17.31 6.06 13.37
C THR A 108 -16.39 5.99 12.14
N THR A 109 -15.13 6.37 12.31
CA THR A 109 -14.09 6.31 11.27
C THR A 109 -13.90 4.89 10.75
N SER A 110 -13.80 3.91 11.66
CA SER A 110 -13.64 2.49 11.30
C SER A 110 -14.86 1.93 10.57
N PHE A 111 -16.08 2.31 11.00
CA PHE A 111 -17.33 1.90 10.34
C PHE A 111 -17.45 2.47 8.93
N LEU A 112 -17.16 3.76 8.73
CA LEU A 112 -17.19 4.40 7.42
C LEU A 112 -16.18 3.77 6.45
N LEU A 113 -14.96 3.48 6.93
CA LEU A 113 -13.93 2.84 6.12
C LEU A 113 -14.27 1.37 5.80
N PHE A 114 -14.96 0.66 6.70
CA PHE A 114 -15.51 -0.67 6.43
C PHE A 114 -16.62 -0.64 5.39
N ALA A 115 -17.57 0.29 5.49
CA ALA A 115 -18.64 0.46 4.50
C ALA A 115 -18.07 0.81 3.11
N PHE A 116 -17.07 1.69 3.06
CA PHE A 116 -16.31 2.01 1.84
C PHE A 116 -15.63 0.76 1.25
N TRP A 117 -14.92 -0.02 2.07
CA TRP A 117 -14.27 -1.25 1.62
C TRP A 117 -15.27 -2.30 1.13
N ALA A 118 -16.38 -2.51 1.84
CA ALA A 118 -17.42 -3.46 1.44
C ALA A 118 -18.06 -3.06 0.10
N GLY A 119 -18.36 -1.77 -0.10
CA GLY A 119 -18.85 -1.23 -1.37
C GLY A 119 -17.84 -1.35 -2.51
N LEU A 120 -16.55 -1.13 -2.21
CA LEU A 120 -15.44 -1.30 -3.15
C LEU A 120 -15.27 -2.77 -3.59
N MET A 121 -15.29 -3.71 -2.66
CA MET A 121 -15.21 -5.15 -2.99
C MET A 121 -16.44 -5.62 -3.77
N TYR A 122 -17.64 -5.13 -3.42
CA TYR A 122 -18.85 -5.36 -4.21
C TYR A 122 -18.70 -4.81 -5.65
N TYR A 123 -18.14 -3.61 -5.80
CA TYR A 123 -17.86 -3.03 -7.11
C TYR A 123 -16.90 -3.90 -7.94
N VAL A 124 -15.74 -4.25 -7.37
CA VAL A 124 -14.69 -5.06 -8.02
C VAL A 124 -15.22 -6.39 -8.54
N PHE A 125 -15.98 -7.12 -7.71
CA PHE A 125 -16.53 -8.42 -8.11
C PHE A 125 -17.68 -8.27 -9.11
N PHE A 126 -18.71 -7.48 -8.79
CA PHE A 126 -19.99 -7.51 -9.50
C PHE A 126 -20.19 -6.43 -10.57
N LEU A 127 -19.60 -5.23 -10.42
CA LEU A 127 -19.88 -4.07 -11.29
C LEU A 127 -18.73 -3.70 -12.23
N ALA A 128 -17.47 -3.97 -11.85
CA ALA A 128 -16.31 -3.64 -12.69
C ALA A 128 -16.42 -4.35 -14.06
N PRO A 129 -16.11 -3.65 -15.17
CA PRO A 129 -16.35 -4.12 -16.54
C PRO A 129 -15.67 -5.45 -16.80
N ASN A 130 -16.25 -6.30 -17.64
CA ASN A 130 -15.75 -7.66 -17.89
C ASN A 130 -15.99 -8.08 -19.36
N GLN A 131 -15.65 -7.20 -20.29
CA GLN A 131 -15.90 -7.40 -21.72
C GLN A 131 -14.81 -8.27 -22.38
N THR A 132 -13.61 -8.33 -21.78
CA THR A 132 -12.42 -8.94 -22.38
C THR A 132 -11.74 -10.06 -21.55
N PRO A 133 -12.46 -10.97 -20.87
CA PRO A 133 -11.85 -11.91 -19.90
C PRO A 133 -10.75 -12.82 -20.48
N THR A 134 -10.79 -13.11 -21.78
CA THR A 134 -9.72 -13.84 -22.49
C THR A 134 -8.45 -12.99 -22.67
N THR A 135 -8.61 -11.71 -23.01
CA THR A 135 -7.53 -10.73 -23.12
C THR A 135 -6.92 -10.41 -21.75
N ASP A 136 -7.76 -10.26 -20.72
CA ASP A 136 -7.33 -10.05 -19.33
C ASP A 136 -6.38 -11.18 -18.87
N MET A 137 -6.78 -12.43 -19.10
CA MET A 137 -5.97 -13.62 -18.81
C MET A 137 -4.71 -13.72 -19.67
N TYR A 138 -4.72 -13.17 -20.89
CA TYR A 138 -3.54 -13.09 -21.76
C TYR A 138 -2.54 -12.03 -21.26
N PHE A 139 -3.01 -10.81 -20.97
CA PHE A 139 -2.21 -9.72 -20.43
C PHE A 139 -1.60 -10.10 -19.08
N LEU A 140 -2.38 -10.66 -18.15
CA LEU A 140 -1.88 -11.13 -16.86
C LEU A 140 -0.75 -12.16 -17.02
N LYS A 141 -0.90 -13.14 -17.93
CA LYS A 141 0.16 -14.12 -18.23
C LYS A 141 1.40 -13.48 -18.84
N LYS A 142 1.26 -12.43 -19.66
CA LYS A 142 2.40 -11.73 -20.27
C LYS A 142 3.13 -10.81 -19.28
N LEU A 143 2.39 -10.09 -18.44
CA LEU A 143 2.92 -9.25 -17.36
C LEU A 143 3.60 -10.06 -16.23
N LEU A 144 3.14 -11.29 -15.97
CA LEU A 144 3.83 -12.26 -15.11
C LEU A 144 4.99 -13.01 -15.81
N ASN A 145 5.30 -12.68 -17.07
CA ASN A 145 6.31 -13.36 -17.91
C ASN A 145 6.10 -14.89 -18.03
N LEU A 146 4.86 -15.36 -17.86
CA LEU A 146 4.43 -16.77 -18.02
C LEU A 146 4.16 -17.14 -19.49
N LYS A 147 4.05 -16.14 -20.38
CA LYS A 147 4.10 -16.33 -21.82
C LYS A 147 5.35 -15.63 -22.36
N GLY A 148 6.19 -16.39 -23.08
CA GLY A 148 7.35 -15.85 -23.77
C GLY A 148 6.97 -14.96 -24.96
N ASP A 149 7.99 -14.51 -25.70
CA ASP A 149 7.79 -13.59 -26.82
C ASP A 149 6.95 -14.23 -27.94
N ASP A 150 5.82 -13.59 -28.24
CA ASP A 150 4.87 -13.91 -29.30
C ASP A 150 4.73 -12.75 -30.31
N GLY A 151 5.68 -11.79 -30.30
CA GLY A 151 5.72 -10.64 -31.21
C GLY A 151 4.74 -9.51 -30.87
N PHE A 152 3.82 -9.70 -29.91
CA PHE A 152 2.88 -8.67 -29.49
C PHE A 152 3.54 -7.65 -28.56
N VAL A 153 3.63 -6.39 -28.97
CA VAL A 153 4.09 -5.31 -28.08
C VAL A 153 2.95 -4.92 -27.14
N MET A 154 3.18 -4.97 -25.82
CA MET A 154 2.19 -4.50 -24.84
C MET A 154 2.17 -2.96 -24.74
N ASN A 155 0.99 -2.42 -24.46
CA ASN A 155 0.78 -1.00 -24.19
C ASN A 155 1.72 -0.48 -23.09
N GLN A 156 2.40 0.63 -23.38
CA GLN A 156 3.48 1.18 -22.55
C GLN A 156 2.99 1.68 -21.18
N VAL A 157 1.77 2.25 -21.12
CA VAL A 157 1.16 2.75 -19.89
C VAL A 157 0.77 1.57 -18.99
N LEU A 158 0.13 0.55 -19.55
CA LEU A 158 -0.26 -0.69 -18.85
C LEU A 158 0.93 -1.41 -18.23
N VAL A 159 2.04 -1.54 -18.97
CA VAL A 159 3.28 -2.15 -18.46
C VAL A 159 3.89 -1.31 -17.33
N SER A 160 3.81 0.02 -17.45
CA SER A 160 4.32 0.95 -16.43
C SER A 160 3.50 0.89 -15.14
N GLU A 161 2.17 0.87 -15.25
CA GLU A 161 1.24 0.73 -14.13
C GLU A 161 1.47 -0.59 -13.38
N TRP A 162 1.59 -1.71 -14.09
CA TRP A 162 1.89 -3.02 -13.50
C TRP A 162 3.18 -3.02 -12.67
N TYR A 163 4.27 -2.43 -13.18
CA TYR A 163 5.52 -2.34 -12.42
C TYR A 163 5.43 -1.37 -11.23
N ILE A 164 4.68 -0.27 -11.36
CA ILE A 164 4.39 0.65 -10.23
C ILE A 164 3.57 -0.07 -9.14
N MET A 165 2.61 -0.92 -9.52
CA MET A 165 1.86 -1.78 -8.60
C MET A 165 2.76 -2.79 -7.87
N GLY A 166 3.85 -3.25 -8.50
CA GLY A 166 4.90 -4.03 -7.82
C GLY A 166 5.74 -3.23 -6.82
N LEU A 167 5.89 -1.91 -7.00
CA LEU A 167 6.63 -1.03 -6.09
C LEU A 167 5.80 -0.52 -4.90
N TRP A 168 4.48 -0.36 -5.06
CA TRP A 168 3.60 0.15 -4.01
C TRP A 168 3.65 -0.65 -2.68
N PRO A 169 3.60 -2.00 -2.67
CA PRO A 169 3.75 -2.80 -1.46
C PRO A 169 5.05 -2.55 -0.70
N LEU A 170 6.15 -2.21 -1.40
CA LEU A 170 7.43 -1.85 -0.77
C LEU A 170 7.36 -0.46 -0.12
N VAL A 171 6.77 0.53 -0.79
CA VAL A 171 6.52 1.87 -0.21
C VAL A 171 5.62 1.76 1.03
N TYR A 172 4.53 1.00 0.94
CA TYR A 172 3.65 0.74 2.08
C TYR A 172 4.32 -0.09 3.18
N SER A 173 5.25 -1.00 2.87
CA SER A 173 6.08 -1.67 3.88
C SER A 173 6.91 -0.67 4.70
N MET A 174 7.53 0.30 4.04
CA MET A 174 8.39 1.31 4.66
C MET A 174 7.62 2.33 5.51
N LEU A 175 6.36 2.59 5.19
CA LEU A 175 5.46 3.43 5.99
C LEU A 175 4.83 2.63 7.14
N LEU A 176 4.26 1.46 6.87
CA LEU A 176 3.40 0.76 7.83
C LEU A 176 4.16 -0.04 8.89
N ILE A 177 5.22 -0.76 8.52
CA ILE A 177 5.90 -1.69 9.44
C ILE A 177 6.69 -0.95 10.55
N PRO A 178 7.32 0.22 10.30
CA PRO A 178 7.90 1.05 11.35
C PRO A 178 6.83 1.72 12.24
N THR A 179 5.91 2.51 11.67
CA THR A 179 5.11 3.50 12.43
C THR A 179 3.59 3.28 12.40
N ALA A 180 3.05 2.33 11.63
CA ALA A 180 1.63 1.96 11.69
C ALA A 180 1.36 0.73 12.57
N ARG A 181 2.28 0.34 13.46
CA ARG A 181 1.94 -0.56 14.56
C ARG A 181 0.94 0.15 15.50
N SER A 182 0.14 -0.60 16.25
CA SER A 182 -0.75 -0.04 17.28
C SER A 182 -0.28 -0.43 18.68
N SER A 183 -0.35 0.51 19.62
CA SER A 183 -0.13 0.25 21.05
C SER A 183 -1.34 -0.43 21.71
N LYS A 184 -2.55 -0.12 21.23
CA LYS A 184 -3.82 -0.67 21.72
C LYS A 184 -4.16 -2.02 21.07
N SER A 185 -3.97 -2.15 19.75
CA SER A 185 -4.40 -3.30 18.94
C SER A 185 -3.23 -4.23 18.61
N LYS A 186 -3.33 -5.51 18.98
CA LYS A 186 -2.27 -6.53 18.79
C LYS A 186 -2.25 -7.15 17.38
N ILE A 187 -2.90 -6.52 16.40
CA ILE A 187 -3.06 -7.04 15.05
C ILE A 187 -1.77 -6.77 14.24
N PRO A 188 -1.07 -7.82 13.76
CA PRO A 188 0.16 -7.64 12.99
C PRO A 188 -0.15 -7.08 11.60
N VAL A 189 0.64 -6.11 11.15
CA VAL A 189 0.48 -5.48 9.82
C VAL A 189 1.07 -6.31 8.67
N TRP A 190 2.06 -7.17 8.97
CA TRP A 190 2.81 -7.91 7.94
C TRP A 190 1.96 -8.83 7.04
N PRO A 191 0.86 -9.50 7.49
CA PRO A 191 0.07 -10.36 6.61
C PRO A 191 -0.65 -9.54 5.52
N PHE A 192 -1.16 -8.36 5.89
CA PHE A 192 -1.84 -7.45 4.97
C PHE A 192 -0.85 -6.85 3.95
N VAL A 193 0.39 -6.55 4.38
CA VAL A 193 1.48 -6.10 3.51
C VAL A 193 1.97 -7.21 2.56
N VAL A 194 2.06 -8.46 3.00
CA VAL A 194 2.40 -9.59 2.11
C VAL A 194 1.25 -9.88 1.13
N LEU A 195 0.00 -9.72 1.55
CA LEU A 195 -1.17 -9.88 0.68
C LEU A 195 -1.32 -8.72 -0.33
N SER A 196 -0.85 -7.51 0.00
CA SER A 196 -0.90 -6.37 -0.92
C SER A 196 0.04 -6.52 -2.13
N CYS A 197 1.03 -7.42 -2.07
CA CYS A 197 1.79 -7.87 -3.24
C CYS A 197 0.91 -8.53 -4.34
N PHE A 198 -0.33 -8.91 -4.03
CA PHE A 198 -1.28 -9.52 -4.97
C PHE A 198 -2.62 -8.77 -5.07
N GLY A 199 -3.01 -8.03 -4.02
CA GLY A 199 -4.29 -7.32 -3.95
C GLY A 199 -4.22 -5.90 -3.37
N GLY A 200 -3.05 -5.26 -3.43
CA GLY A 200 -2.84 -3.83 -3.15
C GLY A 200 -3.63 -3.25 -1.97
N ALA A 201 -4.32 -2.13 -2.21
CA ALA A 201 -5.17 -1.46 -1.24
C ALA A 201 -6.36 -2.33 -0.79
N TYR A 202 -6.91 -3.20 -1.65
CA TYR A 202 -7.98 -4.13 -1.24
C TYR A 202 -7.56 -5.03 -0.07
N ALA A 203 -6.27 -5.38 -0.02
CA ALA A 203 -5.64 -6.10 1.09
C ALA A 203 -5.21 -5.22 2.27
N LEU A 204 -4.84 -3.94 2.04
CA LEU A 204 -4.38 -3.03 3.09
C LEU A 204 -5.53 -2.33 3.85
N ILE A 205 -6.63 -1.98 3.20
CA ILE A 205 -7.76 -1.28 3.83
C ILE A 205 -8.37 -2.05 5.02
N PRO A 206 -8.49 -3.41 5.01
CA PRO A 206 -8.81 -4.19 6.20
C PRO A 206 -7.88 -3.94 7.39
N TYR A 207 -6.59 -3.70 7.17
CA TYR A 207 -5.70 -3.26 8.25
C TYR A 207 -6.04 -1.84 8.71
N PHE A 208 -6.30 -0.91 7.77
CA PHE A 208 -6.61 0.48 8.08
C PHE A 208 -7.89 0.62 8.93
N ILE A 209 -8.88 -0.26 8.73
CA ILE A 209 -10.13 -0.35 9.52
C ILE A 209 -9.86 -0.84 10.95
N LEU A 210 -8.88 -1.72 11.13
CA LEU A 210 -8.55 -2.37 12.41
C LEU A 210 -7.44 -1.64 13.18
N TRP A 211 -6.75 -0.71 12.51
CA TRP A 211 -5.66 0.08 13.06
C TRP A 211 -6.18 1.16 14.01
N ASN A 212 -5.57 1.25 15.18
CA ASN A 212 -5.96 2.18 16.23
C ASN A 212 -4.73 3.00 16.67
N PRO A 213 -4.74 4.34 16.60
CA PRO A 213 -3.67 5.16 17.16
C PRO A 213 -3.68 5.14 18.70
N PRO A 214 -2.56 5.49 19.36
CA PRO A 214 -1.28 5.91 18.79
C PRO A 214 -0.33 4.75 18.47
N ALA A 215 0.66 5.04 17.63
CA ALA A 215 1.80 4.15 17.39
C ALA A 215 2.58 3.89 18.70
N PRO A 216 3.05 2.66 18.95
CA PRO A 216 3.93 2.37 20.07
C PRO A 216 5.33 2.96 19.80
N PRO A 217 6.06 3.42 20.83
CA PRO A 217 7.47 3.77 20.66
C PRO A 217 8.26 2.53 20.22
N VAL A 218 9.14 2.69 19.24
CA VAL A 218 9.95 1.60 18.68
C VAL A 218 11.38 1.71 19.20
N GLU A 219 11.79 0.71 19.97
CA GLU A 219 13.15 0.57 20.49
C GLU A 219 14.20 0.45 19.36
N GLU A 220 15.34 1.12 19.50
CA GLU A 220 16.46 1.05 18.52
C GLU A 220 16.90 -0.39 18.24
N SER A 221 16.89 -1.23 19.28
CA SER A 221 17.25 -2.65 19.19
C SER A 221 16.29 -3.47 18.30
N GLU A 222 15.11 -2.95 17.98
CA GLU A 222 14.23 -3.52 16.96
C GLU A 222 14.52 -3.00 15.57
N LEU A 223 14.79 -1.70 15.39
CA LEU A 223 15.04 -1.10 14.08
C LEU A 223 16.24 -1.72 13.37
N ARG A 224 17.25 -2.17 14.12
CA ARG A 224 18.42 -2.90 13.58
C ARG A 224 18.11 -4.33 13.12
N LYS A 225 16.95 -4.91 13.46
CA LYS A 225 16.57 -6.27 13.05
C LYS A 225 16.07 -6.27 11.60
N TRP A 226 16.23 -7.39 10.91
CA TRP A 226 15.57 -7.61 9.63
C TRP A 226 14.07 -7.92 9.87
N PRO A 227 13.12 -7.38 9.08
CA PRO A 227 13.30 -6.55 7.88
C PRO A 227 13.39 -5.03 8.13
N LEU A 228 13.21 -4.55 9.37
CA LEU A 228 13.14 -3.10 9.68
C LEU A 228 14.36 -2.32 9.16
N ASN A 229 15.57 -2.84 9.31
CA ASN A 229 16.80 -2.20 8.81
C ASN A 229 16.80 -2.00 7.28
N PHE A 230 16.13 -2.88 6.52
CA PHE A 230 15.97 -2.74 5.06
C PHE A 230 14.91 -1.70 4.68
N LEU A 231 13.92 -1.48 5.55
CA LEU A 231 12.80 -0.55 5.35
C LEU A 231 13.09 0.88 5.83
N GLU A 232 13.99 1.06 6.81
CA GLU A 232 14.55 2.37 7.19
C GLU A 232 15.77 2.77 6.34
N SER A 233 16.28 1.89 5.48
CA SER A 233 17.45 2.15 4.63
C SER A 233 17.15 3.19 3.55
N LYS A 234 17.86 4.32 3.61
CA LYS A 234 17.83 5.38 2.58
C LYS A 234 18.29 4.89 1.20
N LEU A 235 19.12 3.86 1.12
CA LEU A 235 19.47 3.24 -0.17
C LEU A 235 18.26 2.56 -0.79
N THR A 236 17.48 1.80 -0.01
CA THR A 236 16.28 1.13 -0.51
C THR A 236 15.23 2.15 -0.94
N ALA A 237 15.02 3.22 -0.15
CA ALA A 237 14.12 4.32 -0.52
C ALA A 237 14.58 5.04 -1.79
N GLY A 238 15.88 5.35 -1.91
CA GLY A 238 16.46 6.01 -3.09
C GLY A 238 16.35 5.18 -4.37
N VAL A 239 16.61 3.86 -4.29
CA VAL A 239 16.40 2.93 -5.42
C VAL A 239 14.92 2.84 -5.79
N THR A 240 14.03 2.74 -4.80
CA THR A 240 12.57 2.71 -5.04
C THR A 240 12.08 3.99 -5.72
N MET A 241 12.57 5.15 -5.28
CA MET A 241 12.27 6.45 -5.89
C MET A 241 12.82 6.56 -7.31
N ALA A 242 14.06 6.13 -7.56
CA ALA A 242 14.69 6.18 -8.89
C ALA A 242 14.00 5.25 -9.89
N VAL A 243 13.68 4.01 -9.50
CA VAL A 243 12.94 3.07 -10.34
C VAL A 243 11.51 3.55 -10.58
N GLY A 244 10.82 4.02 -9.54
CA GLY A 244 9.48 4.60 -9.67
C GLY A 244 9.44 5.80 -10.62
N LEU A 245 10.40 6.73 -10.49
CA LEU A 245 10.53 7.88 -11.39
C LEU A 245 10.84 7.46 -12.83
N ALA A 246 11.72 6.47 -13.03
CA ALA A 246 12.03 5.95 -14.36
C ALA A 246 10.80 5.32 -15.04
N ILE A 247 9.98 4.56 -14.30
CA ILE A 247 8.73 3.99 -14.82
C ILE A 247 7.70 5.08 -15.12
N VAL A 248 7.58 6.11 -14.26
CA VAL A 248 6.69 7.26 -14.51
C VAL A 248 7.11 8.03 -15.76
N VAL A 249 8.41 8.31 -15.95
CA VAL A 249 8.94 8.94 -17.18
C VAL A 249 8.73 8.04 -18.41
N TYR A 250 8.82 6.72 -18.25
CA TYR A 250 8.52 5.77 -19.33
C TYR A 250 7.02 5.75 -19.70
N ALA A 251 6.10 5.89 -18.74
CA ALA A 251 4.68 6.05 -19.05
C ALA A 251 4.39 7.38 -19.80
N PHE A 252 4.88 8.50 -19.26
CA PHE A 252 4.62 9.83 -19.83
C PHE A 252 5.37 10.13 -21.14
N SER A 253 6.41 9.37 -21.50
CA SER A 253 7.06 9.46 -22.82
C SER A 253 6.33 8.68 -23.93
N SER A 254 5.24 7.97 -23.62
CA SER A 254 4.39 7.31 -24.63
C SER A 254 3.46 8.29 -25.35
N GLY A 255 3.17 8.01 -26.62
CA GLY A 255 2.31 8.86 -27.46
C GLY A 255 0.85 8.86 -27.00
N GLY A 256 0.09 9.92 -27.35
CA GLY A 256 -1.32 10.07 -26.97
C GLY A 256 -2.22 8.91 -27.44
N ASP A 257 -1.84 8.23 -28.53
CA ASP A 257 -2.52 7.04 -29.04
C ASP A 257 -2.45 5.87 -28.05
N VAL A 258 -1.32 5.72 -27.35
CA VAL A 258 -1.06 4.68 -26.34
C VAL A 258 -1.86 4.97 -25.07
N TRP A 259 -1.99 6.23 -24.68
CA TRP A 259 -2.90 6.64 -23.60
C TRP A 259 -4.38 6.42 -23.94
N LYS A 260 -4.77 6.63 -25.21
CA LYS A 260 -6.13 6.37 -25.69
C LYS A 260 -6.46 4.87 -25.73
N GLU A 261 -5.52 4.04 -26.17
CA GLU A 261 -5.62 2.56 -26.11
C GLU A 261 -5.73 2.08 -24.64
N PHE A 262 -4.89 2.61 -23.75
CA PHE A 262 -4.96 2.32 -22.31
C PHE A 262 -6.33 2.68 -21.71
N TYR A 263 -6.89 3.84 -22.08
CA TYR A 263 -8.22 4.24 -21.63
C TYR A 263 -9.35 3.31 -22.16
N GLN A 264 -9.20 2.77 -23.38
CA GLN A 264 -10.12 1.75 -23.90
C GLN A 264 -10.01 0.44 -23.09
N TYR A 265 -8.80 0.02 -22.71
CA TYR A 265 -8.61 -1.13 -21.82
C TYR A 265 -9.24 -0.89 -20.45
N PHE A 266 -9.06 0.29 -19.85
CA PHE A 266 -9.69 0.66 -18.58
C PHE A 266 -11.24 0.61 -18.64
N GLN A 267 -11.86 0.84 -19.80
CA GLN A 267 -13.32 0.73 -19.96
C GLN A 267 -13.83 -0.72 -20.13
N GLY A 268 -13.04 -1.62 -20.72
CA GLY A 268 -13.49 -2.98 -21.09
C GLY A 268 -12.96 -4.13 -20.22
N SER A 269 -11.75 -4.00 -19.70
CA SER A 269 -11.01 -5.06 -18.98
C SER A 269 -11.28 -5.03 -17.48
N LYS A 270 -11.65 -6.18 -16.89
CA LYS A 270 -11.81 -6.27 -15.42
C LYS A 270 -10.46 -6.12 -14.74
N PHE A 271 -9.46 -6.83 -15.27
CA PHE A 271 -8.11 -6.84 -14.72
C PHE A 271 -7.52 -5.43 -14.66
N ILE A 272 -7.54 -4.69 -15.77
CA ILE A 272 -6.93 -3.36 -15.84
C ILE A 272 -7.75 -2.33 -15.05
N HIS A 273 -9.08 -2.35 -15.16
CA HIS A 273 -9.94 -1.45 -14.40
C HIS A 273 -9.76 -1.59 -12.88
N VAL A 274 -9.71 -2.83 -12.38
CA VAL A 274 -9.49 -3.12 -10.95
C VAL A 274 -8.07 -2.72 -10.51
N MET A 275 -7.06 -2.88 -11.38
CA MET A 275 -5.69 -2.45 -11.11
C MET A 275 -5.55 -0.92 -11.06
N SER A 276 -6.18 -0.17 -11.97
CA SER A 276 -6.13 1.29 -11.97
C SER A 276 -6.90 1.91 -10.80
N ILE A 277 -7.99 1.27 -10.34
CA ILE A 277 -8.63 1.63 -9.07
C ILE A 277 -7.67 1.38 -7.89
N ASP A 278 -6.96 0.24 -7.88
CA ASP A 278 -5.99 -0.09 -6.84
C ASP A 278 -4.84 0.93 -6.77
N PHE A 279 -4.23 1.24 -7.92
CA PHE A 279 -3.25 2.32 -8.07
C PHE A 279 -3.77 3.66 -7.55
N SER A 280 -5.03 4.00 -7.86
CA SER A 280 -5.66 5.24 -7.41
C SER A 280 -5.86 5.25 -5.89
N LEU A 281 -6.31 4.16 -5.29
CA LEU A 281 -6.48 4.01 -3.84
C LEU A 281 -5.14 4.09 -3.11
N LEU A 282 -4.13 3.36 -3.57
CA LEU A 282 -2.77 3.38 -3.03
C LEU A 282 -2.18 4.80 -3.08
N SER A 283 -2.47 5.55 -4.15
CA SER A 283 -2.10 6.96 -4.27
C SER A 283 -2.87 7.85 -3.29
N THR A 284 -4.20 7.72 -3.20
CA THR A 284 -5.06 8.53 -2.32
C THR A 284 -4.76 8.33 -0.83
N PHE A 285 -4.45 7.11 -0.39
CA PHE A 285 -4.10 6.83 1.00
C PHE A 285 -2.65 7.22 1.36
N ALA A 286 -1.75 7.39 0.39
CA ALA A 286 -0.33 7.60 0.69
C ALA A 286 -0.03 8.91 1.46
N PRO A 287 -0.66 10.07 1.18
CA PRO A 287 -0.49 11.27 2.00
C PRO A 287 -0.86 11.11 3.47
N PHE A 288 -1.90 10.33 3.78
CA PHE A 288 -2.29 10.02 5.16
C PHE A 288 -1.20 9.20 5.87
N TRP A 289 -0.65 8.18 5.20
CA TRP A 289 0.41 7.34 5.79
C TRP A 289 1.76 8.04 5.89
N VAL A 290 2.09 8.94 4.95
CA VAL A 290 3.22 9.88 5.07
C VAL A 290 3.02 10.83 6.25
N TYR A 291 1.82 11.35 6.48
CA TYR A 291 1.51 12.17 7.66
C TYR A 291 1.65 11.38 8.97
N ASN A 292 1.19 10.13 9.03
CA ASN A 292 1.36 9.26 10.19
C ASN A 292 2.83 8.99 10.51
N ASP A 293 3.64 8.60 9.51
CA ASP A 293 5.07 8.35 9.70
C ASP A 293 5.83 9.64 10.09
N MET A 294 5.43 10.79 9.54
CA MET A 294 6.00 12.09 9.86
C MET A 294 5.66 12.56 11.29
N THR A 295 4.43 12.36 11.75
CA THR A 295 4.03 12.72 13.12
C THR A 295 4.66 11.80 14.15
N ALA A 296 4.77 10.50 13.87
CA ALA A 296 5.56 9.55 14.67
C ALA A 296 7.06 9.93 14.75
N ARG A 297 7.60 10.61 13.73
CA ARG A 297 8.98 11.16 13.70
C ARG A 297 9.07 12.61 14.23
N GLY A 298 8.06 13.10 14.94
CA GLY A 298 8.07 14.41 15.59
C GLY A 298 7.86 15.62 14.67
N GLY A 299 7.26 15.43 13.49
CA GLY A 299 6.66 16.50 12.68
C GLY A 299 7.62 17.44 11.92
N LYS A 300 8.93 17.27 12.02
CA LYS A 300 9.96 18.22 11.49
C LYS A 300 10.12 18.26 9.96
N SER A 301 9.08 17.94 9.18
CA SER A 301 9.16 17.84 7.70
C SER A 301 7.87 18.13 6.94
N SER A 302 6.97 18.96 7.49
CA SER A 302 5.65 19.25 6.90
C SER A 302 5.66 19.73 5.44
N TRP A 303 6.78 20.28 4.95
CA TRP A 303 6.95 20.69 3.54
C TRP A 303 6.98 19.50 2.55
N LEU A 304 7.30 18.28 3.00
CA LEU A 304 7.25 17.06 2.19
C LEU A 304 5.82 16.50 2.05
N LEU A 305 4.89 16.90 2.92
CA LEU A 305 3.51 16.40 2.89
C LEU A 305 2.78 16.68 1.56
N PRO A 306 2.73 17.92 1.01
CA PRO A 306 2.07 18.15 -0.28
C PRO A 306 2.71 17.35 -1.43
N LEU A 307 4.01 17.03 -1.34
CA LEU A 307 4.71 16.26 -2.36
C LEU A 307 4.23 14.80 -2.44
N SER A 308 3.73 14.25 -1.33
CA SER A 308 3.19 12.87 -1.27
C SER A 308 1.91 12.63 -2.08
N VAL A 309 1.28 13.70 -2.59
CA VAL A 309 0.13 13.63 -3.51
C VAL A 309 0.56 13.12 -4.90
N ILE A 310 1.85 13.24 -5.26
CA ILE A 310 2.39 12.68 -6.51
C ILE A 310 2.48 11.14 -6.38
N PRO A 311 1.73 10.36 -7.19
CA PRO A 311 1.70 8.91 -7.09
C PRO A 311 3.09 8.26 -7.12
N LEU A 312 3.32 7.33 -6.18
CA LEU A 312 4.57 6.61 -5.91
C LEU A 312 5.81 7.49 -5.60
N VAL A 313 6.17 8.40 -6.50
CA VAL A 313 7.39 9.22 -6.44
C VAL A 313 7.38 10.16 -5.22
N GLY A 314 6.23 10.78 -4.91
CA GLY A 314 6.09 11.65 -3.74
C GLY A 314 6.36 10.93 -2.42
N PRO A 315 5.64 9.83 -2.12
CA PRO A 315 5.91 8.98 -0.96
C PRO A 315 7.34 8.41 -0.94
N ALA A 316 7.89 7.98 -2.07
CA ALA A 316 9.25 7.45 -2.13
C ALA A 316 10.33 8.52 -1.84
N LEU A 317 10.13 9.75 -2.32
CA LEU A 317 11.00 10.89 -2.03
C LEU A 317 10.88 11.34 -0.56
N TYR A 318 9.69 11.28 0.03
CA TYR A 318 9.52 11.41 1.48
C TYR A 318 10.31 10.33 2.24
N LEU A 319 10.22 9.06 1.84
CA LEU A 319 10.93 7.94 2.48
C LEU A 319 12.47 8.06 2.38
N LEU A 320 12.99 8.72 1.34
CA LEU A 320 14.42 9.04 1.20
C LEU A 320 14.85 10.19 2.13
N LEU A 321 14.03 11.22 2.24
CA LEU A 321 14.34 12.45 2.97
C LEU A 321 13.97 12.41 4.46
N ARG A 322 13.08 11.51 4.90
CA ARG A 322 12.60 11.44 6.29
C ARG A 322 13.75 11.32 7.31
N PRO A 323 13.59 11.89 8.53
CA PRO A 323 14.48 11.61 9.64
C PRO A 323 14.45 10.14 10.04
N SER A 324 15.57 9.62 10.54
CA SER A 324 15.56 8.38 11.33
C SER A 324 14.68 8.56 12.57
N LEU A 325 14.09 7.47 13.07
CA LEU A 325 13.31 7.50 14.31
C LEU A 325 14.19 7.95 15.49
N SER A 326 13.68 8.86 16.32
CA SER A 326 14.41 9.38 17.47
C SER A 326 14.59 8.34 18.56
N VAL A 327 15.81 8.29 19.10
CA VAL A 327 16.19 7.47 20.25
C VAL A 327 15.44 7.94 21.49
N ALA A 328 14.69 7.04 22.13
CA ALA A 328 14.35 7.18 23.55
C ALA A 328 15.61 6.78 24.34
N PRO A 329 16.17 7.65 25.22
CA PRO A 329 17.37 7.28 25.97
C PRO A 329 17.10 6.05 26.84
N THR A 330 17.88 4.99 26.66
CA THR A 330 17.88 3.86 27.60
C THR A 330 18.32 4.36 28.97
N THR A 331 17.36 4.59 29.87
CA THR A 331 17.63 4.84 31.29
C THR A 331 18.52 3.70 31.80
N PRO A 332 19.72 3.98 32.32
CA PRO A 332 20.58 2.93 32.85
C PRO A 332 19.82 2.16 33.94
N LYS A 333 19.66 0.85 33.75
CA LYS A 333 19.15 -0.02 34.81
C LYS A 333 20.09 0.16 36.00
N PRO A 334 19.62 0.60 37.19
CA PRO A 334 20.50 0.76 38.34
C PRO A 334 21.12 -0.60 38.66
N THR A 335 22.46 -0.65 38.66
CA THR A 335 23.20 -1.78 39.24
C THR A 335 22.90 -1.79 40.73
N SER A 336 22.22 -2.84 41.17
CA SER A 336 22.05 -3.16 42.57
C SER A 336 23.39 -3.70 43.11
N ASP A 337 24.29 -2.80 43.45
CA ASP A 337 25.52 -3.12 44.17
C ASP A 337 25.17 -3.53 45.60
N GLU A 338 25.00 -4.83 45.84
CA GLU A 338 24.84 -5.40 47.19
C GLU A 338 25.74 -6.63 47.41
N LYS A 339 27.01 -6.31 47.64
CA LYS A 339 27.87 -6.77 48.75
C LYS A 339 28.02 -8.28 49.03
#